data_AF-A0AAU5TKU6-F1
#
_entry.id   AF-A0AAU5TKU6-F1
#
_cell.length_a   1.000
_cell.length_b   1.000
_cell.length_c   1.000
_cell.angle_alpha   90.00
_cell.angle_beta   90.00
_cell.angle_gamma   90.00
#
_symmetry.space_group_name_H-M   'P 1'
#
loop_
_entity.id
_entity.type
_entity.pdbx_description
1 polymer ?
#
loop_
_entity_poly.entity_id
_entity_poly.type
_entity_poly.pdbx_seq_one_letter_code
_entity_poly.pdbx_strand_id
1 'polypeptide(L)'
;MKTPAVLRETLRRKAVAHLFAPGGLPRDRATAPSAATPAPWIYGQVIVLLLITCFRPLVLAILNVGEMHGVQWAARDVRWVAPVQFAVGAVVFFWLTWLVIARTPLDQASQRRRLAHRGAAVACGAAAMYAAVPVSHALQRQVALTGFSCTVAWLALEICRAHGVSPATKVPATASERLGDWKIADATFLACMAGGGLTTILLTVLRWGDIQGLPVMKGSQLSAVGVTDFSFVSLGLGVVVAVVIEDVVIVAATTALLTAIRRPAWEIYSLICLVEIMLHAYFGLPALGMALYAVGRVWLYRRYQRLLPLVAGHAAFDLLGGCIQLAPILYRPVLIIPFGLTVIWTDRRLTRAAHPAGQKPVLAEAGLPTTGIPHTRSPVN
;
A
#
# COMPACT_ATOMS: atom_id res chain seq x y z
N MET A 1 31.51 -37.36 6.39
CA MET A 1 30.51 -36.76 7.30
C MET A 1 30.72 -35.25 7.37
N LYS A 2 29.75 -34.42 6.96
CA LYS A 2 29.87 -32.96 7.12
C LYS A 2 29.57 -32.60 8.58
N THR A 3 30.43 -31.79 9.20
CA THR A 3 30.25 -31.35 10.58
C THR A 3 28.95 -30.55 10.74
N PRO A 4 28.24 -30.64 11.89
CA PRO A 4 26.97 -29.96 12.14
C PRO A 4 26.99 -28.45 11.87
N ALA A 5 28.16 -27.81 12.03
CA ALA A 5 28.38 -26.39 11.75
C ALA A 5 28.21 -26.05 10.25
N VAL A 6 28.75 -26.88 9.35
CA VAL A 6 28.65 -26.66 7.89
C VAL A 6 27.19 -26.81 7.43
N LEU A 7 26.43 -27.72 8.05
CA LEU A 7 25.01 -27.88 7.75
C LEU A 7 24.19 -26.64 8.19
N ARG A 8 24.46 -26.08 9.38
CA ARG A 8 23.81 -24.83 9.84
C ARG A 8 24.15 -23.64 8.94
N GLU A 9 25.41 -23.47 8.57
CA GLU A 9 25.85 -22.40 7.68
C GLU A 9 25.19 -22.51 6.29
N THR A 10 25.11 -23.74 5.76
CA THR A 10 24.46 -24.00 4.45
C THR A 10 22.95 -23.75 4.51
N LEU A 11 22.28 -24.14 5.60
CA LEU A 11 20.85 -23.88 5.80
C LEU A 11 20.56 -22.39 6.00
N ARG A 12 21.43 -21.66 6.71
CA ARG A 12 21.33 -20.20 6.89
C ARG A 12 21.52 -19.45 5.57
N ARG A 13 22.51 -19.86 4.76
CA ARG A 13 22.73 -19.31 3.42
C ARG A 13 21.59 -19.64 2.46
N LYS A 14 21.03 -20.85 2.51
CA LYS A 14 19.84 -21.22 1.71
C LYS A 14 18.60 -20.44 2.15
N ALA A 15 18.42 -20.19 3.44
CA ALA A 15 17.32 -19.38 3.95
C ALA A 15 17.42 -17.91 3.51
N VAL A 16 18.63 -17.33 3.58
CA VAL A 16 18.89 -15.95 3.10
C VAL A 16 18.77 -15.87 1.58
N ALA A 17 19.28 -16.85 0.83
CA ALA A 17 19.13 -16.91 -0.62
C ALA A 17 17.65 -17.07 -1.03
N HIS A 18 16.83 -17.80 -0.27
CA HIS A 18 15.39 -17.88 -0.50
C HIS A 18 14.62 -16.58 -0.20
N LEU A 19 15.14 -15.75 0.72
CA LEU A 19 14.57 -14.43 1.01
C LEU A 19 14.79 -13.44 -0.14
N PHE A 20 15.87 -13.59 -0.90
CA PHE A 20 16.23 -12.70 -2.01
C PHE A 20 16.05 -13.29 -3.41
N ALA A 21 15.80 -14.60 -3.54
CA ALA A 21 15.48 -15.21 -4.81
C ALA A 21 14.16 -14.61 -5.33
N PRO A 22 14.11 -14.05 -6.55
CA PRO A 22 12.88 -13.59 -7.16
C PRO A 22 11.95 -14.80 -7.27
N GLY A 23 10.99 -14.90 -6.36
CA GLY A 23 10.03 -15.97 -6.38
C GLY A 23 9.32 -15.95 -7.73
N GLY A 24 9.56 -16.97 -8.55
CA GLY A 24 8.85 -17.14 -9.80
C GLY A 24 7.36 -17.07 -9.49
N LEU A 25 6.71 -16.01 -9.96
CA LEU A 25 5.28 -15.84 -9.80
C LEU A 25 4.60 -17.10 -10.37
N PRO A 26 3.65 -17.71 -9.64
CA PRO A 26 2.87 -18.81 -10.18
C PRO A 26 2.30 -18.36 -11.53
N ARG A 27 2.69 -19.05 -12.61
CA ARG A 27 2.10 -18.89 -13.94
C ARG A 27 0.70 -19.51 -13.91
N ASP A 28 -0.19 -18.96 -13.10
CA ASP A 28 -1.61 -19.26 -13.26
C ASP A 28 -2.03 -18.69 -14.61
N ARG A 29 -2.75 -19.52 -15.37
CA ARG A 29 -3.17 -19.31 -16.77
C ARG A 29 -3.73 -17.90 -16.96
N ALA A 30 -2.88 -16.97 -17.38
CA ALA A 30 -3.32 -15.72 -17.96
C ALA A 30 -4.10 -16.09 -19.22
N THR A 31 -5.41 -15.87 -19.19
CA THR A 31 -6.26 -15.86 -20.38
C THR A 31 -5.54 -15.05 -21.45
N ALA A 32 -5.43 -15.61 -22.66
CA ALA A 32 -4.70 -15.00 -23.77
C ALA A 32 -5.05 -13.50 -23.87
N PRO A 33 -4.05 -12.60 -23.89
CA PRO A 33 -4.30 -11.17 -23.81
C PRO A 33 -5.16 -10.74 -25.01
N SER A 34 -6.35 -10.23 -24.70
CA SER A 34 -7.12 -9.34 -25.57
C SER A 34 -6.16 -8.30 -26.16
N ALA A 35 -6.27 -8.02 -27.47
CA ALA A 35 -5.41 -7.14 -28.27
C ALA A 35 -4.59 -6.15 -27.41
N ALA A 36 -3.31 -6.45 -27.24
CA ALA A 36 -2.47 -5.85 -26.20
C ALA A 36 -2.41 -4.32 -26.34
N THR A 37 -2.99 -3.61 -25.37
CA THR A 37 -2.81 -2.16 -25.23
C THR A 37 -1.32 -1.83 -25.28
N PRO A 38 -0.88 -0.84 -26.09
CA PRO A 38 0.53 -0.49 -26.17
C PRO A 38 1.12 -0.13 -24.80
N ALA A 39 2.30 -0.66 -24.47
CA ALA A 39 2.98 -0.39 -23.20
C ALA A 39 3.16 1.12 -22.87
N PRO A 40 3.45 2.01 -23.84
CA PRO A 40 3.53 3.45 -23.57
C PRO A 40 2.23 4.05 -23.04
N TRP A 41 1.08 3.54 -23.48
CA TRP A 41 -0.23 4.03 -23.05
C TRP A 41 -0.51 3.69 -21.58
N ILE A 42 -0.23 2.45 -21.16
CA ILE A 42 -0.38 2.03 -19.75
C ILE A 42 0.56 2.85 -18.86
N TYR A 43 1.79 3.09 -19.31
CA TYR A 43 2.74 3.93 -18.59
C TYR A 43 2.22 5.36 -18.42
N GLY A 44 1.70 5.97 -19.49
CA GLY A 44 1.07 7.30 -19.43
C GLY A 44 -0.08 7.35 -18.44
N GLN A 45 -0.93 6.32 -18.39
CA GLN A 45 -2.01 6.23 -17.41
C GLN A 45 -1.50 6.15 -15.96
N VAL A 46 -0.41 5.40 -15.70
CA VAL A 46 0.23 5.36 -14.39
C VAL A 46 0.72 6.76 -13.98
N ILE A 47 1.39 7.49 -14.87
CA ILE A 47 1.87 8.84 -14.58
C ILE A 47 0.71 9.80 -14.30
N VAL A 48 -0.33 9.81 -15.15
CA VAL A 48 -1.52 10.67 -14.94
C VAL A 48 -2.22 10.31 -13.63
N LEU A 49 -2.36 9.02 -13.32
CA LEU A 49 -2.95 8.55 -12.06
C LEU A 49 -2.14 9.05 -10.86
N LEU A 50 -0.82 8.91 -10.87
CA LEU A 50 0.05 9.41 -9.80
C LEU A 50 -0.03 10.93 -9.66
N LEU A 51 -0.05 11.69 -10.76
CA LEU A 51 -0.19 13.15 -10.73
C LEU A 51 -1.52 13.60 -10.10
N ILE A 52 -2.64 13.00 -10.53
CA ILE A 52 -3.97 13.26 -9.97
C ILE A 52 -4.02 12.97 -8.47
N THR A 53 -3.47 11.82 -8.09
CA THR A 53 -3.47 11.30 -6.72
C THR A 53 -2.61 12.16 -5.81
N CYS A 54 -1.43 12.52 -6.27
CA CYS A 54 -0.42 13.19 -5.46
C CYS A 54 -0.51 14.72 -5.51
N PHE A 55 -1.32 15.31 -6.39
CA PHE A 55 -1.38 16.76 -6.61
C PHE A 55 -1.46 17.56 -5.30
N ARG A 56 -2.50 17.32 -4.49
CA ARG A 56 -2.72 18.08 -3.25
C ARG A 56 -1.65 17.79 -2.18
N PRO A 57 -1.33 16.52 -1.85
CA PRO A 57 -0.22 16.22 -0.96
C PRO A 57 1.12 16.86 -1.38
N LEU A 58 1.45 16.85 -2.68
CA LEU A 58 2.67 17.48 -3.20
C LEU A 58 2.66 19.00 -3.05
N VAL A 59 1.53 19.64 -3.35
CA VAL A 59 1.36 21.09 -3.11
C VAL A 59 1.60 21.40 -1.63
N LEU A 60 0.98 20.63 -0.73
CA LEU A 60 1.17 20.82 0.71
C LEU A 60 2.63 20.59 1.13
N ALA A 61 3.29 19.56 0.60
CA ALA A 61 4.70 19.30 0.87
C ALA A 61 5.59 20.46 0.40
N ILE A 62 5.34 21.00 -0.80
CA ILE A 62 6.06 22.17 -1.34
C ILE A 62 5.87 23.41 -0.45
N LEU A 63 4.64 23.69 -0.02
CA LEU A 63 4.35 24.82 0.84
C LEU A 63 5.09 24.70 2.18
N ASN A 64 5.04 23.52 2.81
CA ASN A 64 5.75 23.24 4.06
C ASN A 64 7.27 23.35 3.91
N VAL A 65 7.85 22.87 2.80
CA VAL A 65 9.28 23.04 2.50
C VAL A 65 9.64 24.51 2.34
N GLY A 66 8.81 25.29 1.63
CA GLY A 66 9.01 26.74 1.53
C GLY A 66 9.02 27.43 2.90
N GLU A 67 8.08 27.08 3.77
CA GLU A 67 8.01 27.62 5.14
C GLU A 67 9.25 27.27 5.98
N MET A 68 9.82 26.06 5.80
CA MET A 68 11.09 25.69 6.44
C MET A 68 12.26 26.57 5.99
N HIS A 69 12.21 27.14 4.78
CA HIS A 69 13.17 28.09 4.24
C HIS A 69 12.77 29.56 4.48
N GLY A 70 11.75 29.82 5.30
CA GLY A 70 11.30 31.18 5.63
C GLY A 70 10.43 31.84 4.56
N VAL A 71 9.98 31.10 3.54
CA VAL A 71 9.02 31.61 2.57
C VAL A 71 7.67 31.80 3.26
N GLN A 72 7.13 33.00 3.17
CA GLN A 72 5.79 33.32 3.64
C GLN A 72 4.82 33.29 2.45
N TRP A 73 3.87 32.36 2.48
CA TRP A 73 2.86 32.22 1.43
C TRP A 73 1.67 33.14 1.71
N ALA A 74 1.41 34.08 0.82
CA ALA A 74 0.18 34.85 0.86
C ALA A 74 -0.98 34.02 0.29
N ALA A 75 -2.22 34.32 0.70
CA ALA A 75 -3.42 33.65 0.19
C ALA A 75 -3.52 33.68 -1.36
N ARG A 76 -2.99 34.75 -1.99
CA ARG A 76 -2.93 34.89 -3.45
C ARG A 76 -1.99 33.86 -4.11
N ASP A 77 -0.98 33.38 -3.39
CA ASP A 77 0.03 32.46 -3.92
C ASP A 77 -0.50 31.02 -3.97
N VAL A 78 -1.57 30.73 -3.23
CA VAL A 78 -2.23 29.41 -3.17
C VAL A 78 -3.64 29.40 -3.76
N ARG A 79 -4.14 30.53 -4.28
CA ARG A 79 -5.50 30.64 -4.84
C ARG A 79 -5.77 29.70 -6.03
N TRP A 80 -4.72 29.27 -6.72
CA TRP A 80 -4.80 28.35 -7.87
C TRP A 80 -5.00 26.89 -7.46
N VAL A 81 -4.74 26.54 -6.20
CA VAL A 81 -4.82 25.14 -5.73
C VAL A 81 -6.25 24.61 -5.84
N ALA A 82 -7.24 25.41 -5.44
CA ALA A 82 -8.65 25.03 -5.51
C ALA A 82 -9.15 24.77 -6.95
N PRO A 83 -8.96 25.68 -7.94
CA PRO A 83 -9.38 25.42 -9.32
C PRO A 83 -8.63 24.26 -9.97
N VAL A 84 -7.34 24.06 -9.67
CA VAL A 84 -6.62 22.88 -10.17
C VAL A 84 -7.14 21.60 -9.52
N GLN A 85 -7.40 21.58 -8.20
CA GLN A 85 -8.03 20.45 -7.54
C GLN A 85 -9.42 20.13 -8.12
N PHE A 86 -10.19 21.15 -8.49
CA PHE A 86 -11.47 20.97 -9.17
C PHE A 86 -11.29 20.34 -10.55
N ALA A 87 -10.32 20.81 -11.34
CA ALA A 87 -9.99 20.22 -12.64
C ALA A 87 -9.54 18.75 -12.50
N VAL A 88 -8.72 18.44 -11.48
CA VAL A 88 -8.33 17.07 -11.12
C VAL A 88 -9.56 16.23 -10.80
N GLY A 89 -10.49 16.74 -9.98
CA GLY A 89 -11.77 16.09 -9.67
C GLY A 89 -12.61 15.83 -10.93
N ALA A 90 -12.66 16.76 -11.88
CA ALA A 90 -13.36 16.59 -13.14
C ALA A 90 -12.74 15.48 -14.00
N VAL A 91 -11.40 15.42 -14.10
CA VAL A 91 -10.72 14.33 -14.79
C VAL A 91 -11.05 12.97 -14.16
N VAL A 92 -11.03 12.87 -12.82
CA VAL A 92 -11.42 11.66 -12.09
C VAL A 92 -12.88 11.28 -12.40
N PHE A 93 -13.80 12.24 -12.37
CA PHE A 93 -15.21 12.02 -12.70
C PHE A 93 -15.39 11.41 -14.09
N PHE A 94 -14.83 12.05 -15.13
CA PHE A 94 -15.00 11.58 -16.51
C PHE A 94 -14.31 10.24 -16.74
N TRP A 95 -13.10 10.06 -16.21
CA TRP A 95 -12.32 8.85 -16.43
C TRP A 95 -12.93 7.64 -15.72
N LEU A 96 -13.33 7.78 -14.45
CA LEU A 96 -13.98 6.70 -13.72
C LEU A 96 -15.32 6.32 -14.37
N THR A 97 -16.15 7.31 -14.71
CA THR A 97 -17.45 7.08 -15.34
C THR A 97 -17.28 6.35 -16.67
N TRP A 98 -16.30 6.77 -17.49
CA TRP A 98 -15.98 6.13 -18.76
C TRP A 98 -15.61 4.65 -18.59
N LEU A 99 -14.67 4.33 -17.68
CA LEU A 99 -14.23 2.96 -17.44
C LEU A 99 -15.37 2.07 -16.91
N VAL A 100 -16.21 2.61 -16.02
CA VAL A 100 -17.36 1.86 -15.47
C VAL A 100 -18.44 1.63 -16.54
N ILE A 101 -18.66 2.58 -17.45
CA ILE A 101 -19.57 2.38 -18.59
C ILE A 101 -19.01 1.30 -19.53
N ALA A 102 -17.72 1.38 -19.87
CA ALA A 102 -17.05 0.45 -20.78
C ALA A 102 -17.07 -1.00 -20.27
N ARG A 103 -16.85 -1.22 -18.96
CA ARG A 103 -16.86 -2.57 -18.36
C ARG A 103 -18.25 -3.17 -18.12
N THR A 104 -19.33 -2.40 -18.34
CA THR A 104 -20.70 -2.84 -18.08
C THR A 104 -21.56 -2.86 -19.36
N PRO A 105 -21.15 -3.65 -20.39
CA PRO A 105 -21.92 -3.77 -21.63
C PRO A 105 -23.27 -4.48 -21.40
N LEU A 106 -24.17 -4.35 -22.38
CA LEU A 106 -25.57 -4.77 -22.26
C LEU A 106 -25.75 -6.29 -22.10
N ASP A 107 -24.80 -7.06 -22.60
CA ASP A 107 -24.77 -8.51 -22.64
C ASP A 107 -24.27 -9.16 -21.33
N GLN A 108 -23.46 -8.46 -20.53
CA GLN A 108 -22.77 -9.06 -19.37
C GLN A 108 -23.39 -8.76 -18.01
N ALA A 109 -24.27 -7.75 -17.89
CA ALA A 109 -24.78 -7.32 -16.59
C ALA A 109 -26.27 -6.94 -16.63
N SER A 110 -27.01 -7.32 -15.58
CA SER A 110 -28.41 -6.92 -15.42
C SER A 110 -28.56 -5.39 -15.40
N GLN A 111 -29.65 -4.88 -15.96
CA GLN A 111 -29.91 -3.43 -16.06
C GLN A 111 -29.81 -2.72 -14.70
N ARG A 112 -30.36 -3.32 -13.63
CA ARG A 112 -30.29 -2.76 -12.27
C ARG A 112 -28.84 -2.62 -11.79
N ARG A 113 -28.02 -3.65 -11.98
CA ARG A 113 -26.60 -3.62 -11.60
C ARG A 113 -25.85 -2.55 -12.41
N ARG A 114 -26.11 -2.45 -13.72
CA ARG A 114 -25.50 -1.43 -14.58
C ARG A 114 -25.82 -0.02 -14.10
N LEU A 115 -27.10 0.28 -13.84
CA LEU A 115 -27.53 1.58 -13.33
C LEU A 115 -26.91 1.89 -11.97
N ALA A 116 -26.84 0.91 -11.06
CA ALA A 116 -26.21 1.08 -9.76
C ALA A 116 -24.71 1.42 -9.87
N HIS A 117 -23.93 0.67 -10.66
CA HIS A 117 -22.49 0.94 -10.82
C HIS A 117 -22.22 2.29 -11.50
N ARG A 118 -22.98 2.62 -12.55
CA ARG A 118 -22.82 3.89 -13.28
C ARG A 118 -23.27 5.08 -12.42
N GLY A 119 -24.39 4.95 -11.73
CA GLY A 119 -24.87 5.96 -10.77
C GLY A 119 -23.89 6.20 -9.64
N ALA A 120 -23.29 5.13 -9.08
CA ALA A 120 -22.25 5.24 -8.08
C ALA A 120 -20.99 5.96 -8.60
N ALA A 121 -20.54 5.63 -9.82
CA ALA A 121 -19.39 6.31 -10.43
C ALA A 121 -19.63 7.82 -10.62
N VAL A 122 -20.81 8.19 -11.14
CA VAL A 122 -21.23 9.60 -11.31
C VAL A 122 -21.30 10.30 -9.95
N ALA A 123 -21.93 9.69 -8.95
CA ALA A 123 -22.06 10.26 -7.61
C ALA A 123 -20.69 10.46 -6.94
N CYS A 124 -19.81 9.46 -6.99
CA CYS A 124 -18.46 9.56 -6.44
C CYS A 124 -17.62 10.62 -7.15
N GLY A 125 -17.66 10.69 -8.49
CA GLY A 125 -16.92 11.72 -9.21
C GLY A 125 -17.47 13.13 -8.94
N ALA A 126 -18.79 13.31 -8.82
CA ALA A 126 -19.38 14.60 -8.46
C ALA A 126 -18.98 15.01 -7.03
N ALA A 127 -18.97 14.05 -6.09
CA ALA A 127 -18.45 14.27 -4.74
C ALA A 127 -16.95 14.61 -4.74
N ALA A 128 -16.15 13.99 -5.61
CA ALA A 128 -14.73 14.29 -5.77
C ALA A 128 -14.48 15.72 -6.30
N MET A 129 -15.33 16.21 -7.21
CA MET A 129 -15.31 17.61 -7.64
C MET A 129 -15.74 18.56 -6.51
N TYR A 130 -16.80 18.22 -5.78
CA TYR A 130 -17.26 19.00 -4.63
C TYR A 130 -16.20 19.09 -3.53
N ALA A 131 -15.38 18.05 -3.36
CA ALA A 131 -14.27 18.04 -2.41
C ALA A 131 -13.17 19.08 -2.70
N ALA A 132 -13.18 19.71 -3.90
CA ALA A 132 -12.30 20.82 -4.22
C ALA A 132 -12.77 22.17 -3.66
N VAL A 133 -14.03 22.27 -3.22
CA VAL A 133 -14.58 23.50 -2.64
C VAL A 133 -13.91 23.77 -1.29
N PRO A 134 -13.38 24.99 -1.05
CA PRO A 134 -12.85 25.35 0.25
C PRO A 134 -13.94 25.25 1.33
N VAL A 135 -13.69 24.42 2.35
CA VAL A 135 -14.59 24.26 3.50
C VAL A 135 -13.92 24.80 4.77
N SER A 136 -14.71 25.53 5.56
CA SER A 136 -14.28 26.16 6.81
C SER A 136 -14.09 25.14 7.94
N HIS A 137 -14.92 24.10 7.98
CA HIS A 137 -14.87 23.07 9.03
C HIS A 137 -13.84 21.98 8.74
N ALA A 138 -12.96 21.70 9.71
CA ALA A 138 -11.90 20.69 9.59
C ALA A 138 -12.44 19.27 9.31
N LEU A 139 -13.49 18.85 10.02
CA LEU A 139 -14.10 17.54 9.81
C LEU A 139 -14.69 17.40 8.40
N GLN A 140 -15.41 18.42 7.90
CA GLN A 140 -15.95 18.42 6.55
C GLN A 140 -14.85 18.32 5.49
N ARG A 141 -13.70 18.95 5.74
CA ARG A 141 -12.51 18.85 4.89
C ARG A 141 -11.95 17.43 4.84
N GLN A 142 -11.85 16.77 6.00
CA GLN A 142 -11.35 15.40 6.09
C GLN A 142 -12.32 14.40 5.43
N VAL A 143 -13.62 14.58 5.60
CA VAL A 143 -14.65 13.77 4.91
C VAL A 143 -14.55 13.95 3.39
N ALA A 144 -14.44 15.19 2.92
CA ALA A 144 -14.27 15.49 1.51
C ALA A 144 -12.99 14.86 0.93
N LEU A 145 -11.85 14.98 1.64
CA LEU A 145 -10.58 14.37 1.24
C LEU A 145 -10.65 12.84 1.21
N THR A 146 -11.32 12.24 2.20
CA THR A 146 -11.56 10.80 2.25
C THR A 146 -12.39 10.34 1.06
N GLY A 147 -13.50 11.03 0.77
CA GLY A 147 -14.35 10.72 -0.39
C GLY A 147 -13.61 10.83 -1.72
N PHE A 148 -12.82 11.89 -1.91
CA PHE A 148 -11.95 12.06 -3.07
C PHE A 148 -10.95 10.89 -3.18
N SER A 149 -10.25 10.57 -2.09
CA SER A 149 -9.20 9.54 -2.06
C SER A 149 -9.74 8.15 -2.35
N CYS A 150 -10.89 7.79 -1.78
CA CYS A 150 -11.60 6.54 -2.09
C CYS A 150 -12.05 6.49 -3.57
N THR A 151 -12.47 7.62 -4.14
CA THR A 151 -12.85 7.70 -5.56
C THR A 151 -11.66 7.49 -6.48
N VAL A 152 -10.51 8.08 -6.16
CA VAL A 152 -9.25 7.88 -6.90
C VAL A 152 -8.74 6.45 -6.75
N ALA A 153 -8.83 5.86 -5.57
CA ALA A 153 -8.51 4.44 -5.36
C ALA A 153 -9.43 3.53 -6.19
N TRP A 154 -10.72 3.84 -6.29
CA TRP A 154 -11.63 3.11 -7.19
C TRP A 154 -11.22 3.28 -8.66
N LEU A 155 -10.90 4.50 -9.10
CA LEU A 155 -10.36 4.74 -10.44
C LEU A 155 -9.11 3.89 -10.72
N ALA A 156 -8.16 3.84 -9.79
CA ALA A 156 -6.96 3.01 -9.92
C ALA A 156 -7.29 1.51 -10.10
N LEU A 157 -8.26 0.99 -9.35
CA LEU A 157 -8.73 -0.39 -9.49
C LEU A 157 -9.43 -0.62 -10.84
N GLU A 158 -10.22 0.33 -11.35
CA GLU A 158 -10.84 0.21 -12.67
C GLU A 158 -9.82 0.29 -13.81
N ILE A 159 -8.76 1.12 -13.68
CA ILE A 159 -7.64 1.15 -14.63
C ILE A 159 -6.95 -0.22 -14.66
N CYS A 160 -6.66 -0.81 -13.50
CA CYS A 160 -6.08 -2.15 -13.44
C CYS A 160 -6.97 -3.17 -14.18
N ARG A 161 -8.28 -3.17 -13.88
CA ARG A 161 -9.23 -4.09 -14.51
C ARG A 161 -9.33 -3.90 -16.02
N ALA A 162 -9.29 -2.66 -16.51
CA ALA A 162 -9.32 -2.35 -17.93
C ALA A 162 -8.12 -2.94 -18.70
N HIS A 163 -7.00 -3.18 -18.02
CA HIS A 163 -5.81 -3.84 -18.57
C HIS A 163 -5.68 -5.31 -18.17
N GLY A 164 -6.76 -5.92 -17.65
CA GLY A 164 -6.75 -7.33 -17.22
C GLY A 164 -5.89 -7.61 -15.99
N VAL A 165 -5.53 -6.58 -15.22
CA VAL A 165 -4.74 -6.67 -14.01
C VAL A 165 -5.67 -6.58 -12.80
N SER A 166 -5.52 -7.50 -11.84
CA SER A 166 -6.32 -7.48 -10.62
C SER A 166 -5.39 -7.37 -9.41
N PRO A 167 -5.36 -6.23 -8.72
CA PRO A 167 -4.74 -6.14 -7.40
C PRO A 167 -5.49 -7.12 -6.48
N ALA A 168 -4.84 -8.18 -6.01
CA ALA A 168 -5.59 -9.27 -5.38
C ALA A 168 -6.21 -8.81 -4.05
N THR A 169 -7.54 -8.66 -4.06
CA THR A 169 -8.40 -8.36 -2.90
C THR A 169 -9.09 -9.60 -2.35
N LYS A 170 -8.59 -10.80 -2.68
CA LYS A 170 -9.18 -12.07 -2.25
C LYS A 170 -9.14 -12.18 -0.73
N VAL A 171 -10.31 -12.28 -0.10
CA VAL A 171 -10.45 -12.58 1.33
C VAL A 171 -9.98 -14.02 1.59
N PRO A 172 -9.15 -14.26 2.63
CA PRO A 172 -8.67 -15.60 2.95
C PRO A 172 -9.82 -16.51 3.40
N ALA A 173 -9.96 -17.67 2.74
CA ALA A 173 -11.00 -18.65 3.04
C ALA A 173 -10.56 -19.65 4.12
N THR A 174 -9.27 -20.01 4.13
CA THR A 174 -8.73 -21.03 5.06
C THR A 174 -7.96 -20.41 6.23
N ALA A 175 -7.79 -21.18 7.31
CA ALA A 175 -6.99 -20.76 8.46
C ALA A 175 -5.51 -20.53 8.08
N SER A 176 -4.95 -21.36 7.20
CA SER A 176 -3.58 -21.19 6.68
C SER A 176 -3.44 -19.93 5.82
N GLU A 177 -4.42 -19.62 4.97
CA GLU A 177 -4.43 -18.36 4.21
C GLU A 177 -4.51 -17.14 5.14
N ARG A 178 -5.35 -17.20 6.19
CA ARG A 178 -5.44 -16.14 7.21
C ARG A 178 -4.12 -15.92 7.94
N LEU A 179 -3.42 -16.99 8.31
CA LEU A 179 -2.09 -16.90 8.92
C LEU A 179 -1.09 -16.27 7.95
N GLY A 180 -1.12 -16.66 6.67
CA GLY A 180 -0.27 -16.07 5.62
C GLY A 180 -0.53 -14.57 5.47
N ASP A 181 -1.80 -14.16 5.38
CA ASP A 181 -2.18 -12.76 5.27
C ASP A 181 -1.78 -11.97 6.54
N TRP A 182 -1.92 -12.56 7.72
CA TRP A 182 -1.44 -11.97 8.97
C TRP A 182 0.07 -11.73 8.98
N LYS A 183 0.88 -12.69 8.51
CA LYS A 183 2.34 -12.51 8.40
C LYS A 183 2.72 -11.41 7.42
N ILE A 184 1.94 -11.21 6.35
CA ILE A 184 2.14 -10.09 5.42
C ILE A 184 1.79 -8.77 6.11
N ALA A 185 0.69 -8.70 6.86
CA ALA A 185 0.31 -7.51 7.60
C ALA A 185 1.34 -7.12 8.65
N ASP A 186 1.83 -8.10 9.43
CA ASP A 186 2.90 -7.94 10.42
C ASP A 186 4.21 -7.44 9.76
N ALA A 187 4.63 -8.07 8.66
CA ALA A 187 5.80 -7.61 7.91
C ALA A 187 5.63 -6.19 7.33
N THR A 188 4.41 -5.83 6.93
CA THR A 188 4.09 -4.47 6.45
C THR A 188 4.21 -3.48 7.59
N PHE A 189 3.61 -3.77 8.73
CA PHE A 189 3.72 -2.95 9.94
C PHE A 189 5.17 -2.73 10.35
N LEU A 190 6.01 -3.78 10.32
CA LEU A 190 7.44 -3.68 10.61
C LEU A 190 8.20 -2.84 9.59
N ALA A 191 7.89 -2.96 8.29
CA ALA A 191 8.46 -2.11 7.26
C ALA A 191 8.10 -0.63 7.46
N CYS A 192 6.83 -0.37 7.78
CA CYS A 192 6.34 0.96 8.11
C CYS A 192 7.05 1.54 9.34
N MET A 193 7.18 0.73 10.39
CA MET A 193 7.91 1.10 11.61
C MET A 193 9.39 1.39 11.34
N ALA A 194 10.05 0.59 10.51
CA ALA A 194 11.46 0.80 10.17
C ALA A 194 11.67 2.13 9.42
N GLY A 195 10.84 2.41 8.41
CA GLY A 195 10.89 3.67 7.65
C GLY A 195 10.52 4.89 8.48
N GLY A 196 9.36 4.87 9.16
CA GLY A 196 8.90 5.96 10.01
C GLY A 196 9.80 6.19 11.23
N GLY A 197 10.35 5.11 11.80
CA GLY A 197 11.34 5.15 12.88
C GLY A 197 12.63 5.81 12.42
N LEU A 198 13.16 5.44 11.25
CA LEU A 198 14.33 6.09 10.66
C LEU A 198 14.09 7.59 10.40
N THR A 199 12.94 7.95 9.81
CA THR A 199 12.52 9.35 9.63
C THR A 199 12.50 10.10 10.97
N THR A 200 11.95 9.49 12.03
CA THR A 200 11.89 10.10 13.37
C THR A 200 13.28 10.27 14.00
N ILE A 201 14.15 9.27 13.85
CA ILE A 201 15.54 9.35 14.34
C ILE A 201 16.30 10.46 13.61
N LEU A 202 16.23 10.49 12.28
CA LEU A 202 16.86 11.55 11.48
C LEU A 202 16.34 12.94 11.87
N LEU A 203 15.02 13.08 12.03
CA LEU A 203 14.39 14.32 12.51
C LEU A 203 14.95 14.74 13.87
N THR A 204 15.07 13.81 14.81
CA THR A 204 15.58 14.07 16.17
C THR A 204 17.05 14.48 16.15
N VAL A 205 17.89 13.74 15.41
CA VAL A 205 19.33 14.01 15.30
C VAL A 205 19.58 15.36 14.64
N LEU A 206 18.89 15.67 13.53
CA LEU A 206 19.07 16.94 12.83
C LEU A 206 18.56 18.14 13.65
N ARG A 207 17.45 17.98 14.38
CA ARG A 207 16.98 19.02 15.33
C ARG A 207 17.98 19.23 16.47
N TRP A 208 18.55 18.15 17.00
CA TRP A 208 19.52 18.24 18.09
C TRP A 208 20.84 18.90 17.66
N GLY A 209 21.28 18.65 16.42
CA GLY A 209 22.48 19.26 15.87
C GLY A 209 22.34 20.74 15.48
N ASP A 210 21.11 21.30 15.49
CA ASP A 210 20.79 22.69 15.13
C ASP A 210 21.55 23.24 13.90
N ILE A 211 21.69 22.39 12.87
CA ILE A 211 22.48 22.74 11.69
C ILE A 211 21.72 23.79 10.88
N GLN A 212 22.25 25.01 10.90
CA GLN A 212 21.67 26.13 10.17
C GLN A 212 21.53 25.81 8.67
N GLY A 213 20.34 26.09 8.12
CA GLY A 213 20.06 25.93 6.69
C GLY A 213 19.54 24.56 6.27
N LEU A 214 19.53 23.54 7.14
CA LEU A 214 18.90 22.26 6.81
C LEU A 214 17.37 22.35 6.98
N PRO A 215 16.58 21.99 5.94
CA PRO A 215 15.13 21.95 6.08
C PRO A 215 14.76 20.78 6.98
N VAL A 216 14.20 21.10 8.14
CA VAL A 216 13.76 20.13 9.14
C VAL A 216 12.42 20.63 9.68
N MET A 217 11.41 19.77 9.63
CA MET A 217 10.10 20.08 10.19
C MET A 217 10.25 20.53 11.64
N LYS A 218 9.55 21.61 12.05
CA LYS A 218 9.55 22.11 13.45
C LYS A 218 8.33 21.65 14.25
N GLY A 219 7.21 21.40 13.57
CA GLY A 219 5.93 21.00 14.18
C GLY A 219 5.78 19.50 14.43
N SER A 220 4.52 19.10 14.67
CA SER A 220 4.10 17.70 14.70
C SER A 220 3.70 17.22 13.31
N GLN A 221 3.85 15.92 13.06
CA GLN A 221 3.40 15.30 11.82
C GLN A 221 1.88 15.45 11.64
N LEU A 222 1.10 15.26 12.72
CA LEU A 222 -0.37 15.40 12.68
C LEU A 222 -0.82 16.78 12.22
N SER A 223 -0.15 17.85 12.68
CA SER A 223 -0.41 19.21 12.23
C SER A 223 -0.12 19.40 10.74
N ALA A 224 0.97 18.80 10.24
CA ALA A 224 1.35 18.89 8.82
C ALA A 224 0.33 18.20 7.89
N VAL A 225 -0.29 17.11 8.36
CA VAL A 225 -1.38 16.42 7.62
C VAL A 225 -2.77 17.03 7.88
N GLY A 226 -2.84 18.15 8.59
CA GLY A 226 -4.09 18.86 8.86
C GLY A 226 -5.01 18.17 9.88
N VAL A 227 -4.47 17.27 10.70
CA VAL A 227 -5.15 16.75 11.90
C VAL A 227 -4.81 17.70 13.05
N THR A 228 -5.62 18.75 13.16
CA THR A 228 -5.45 19.81 14.17
C THR A 228 -6.29 19.57 15.42
N ASP A 229 -7.29 18.70 15.35
CA ASP A 229 -8.17 18.33 16.43
C ASP A 229 -7.78 16.98 17.03
N PHE A 230 -7.87 16.84 18.35
CA PHE A 230 -7.61 15.58 19.09
C PHE A 230 -8.72 14.53 18.89
N SER A 231 -9.43 14.57 17.77
CA SER A 231 -10.56 13.69 17.48
C SER A 231 -10.08 12.38 16.86
N PHE A 232 -10.46 11.25 17.46
CA PHE A 232 -10.24 9.91 16.88
C PHE A 232 -10.92 9.75 15.52
N VAL A 233 -12.00 10.51 15.24
CA VAL A 233 -12.67 10.49 13.93
C VAL A 233 -11.75 11.08 12.86
N SER A 234 -11.12 12.22 13.14
CA SER A 234 -10.20 12.89 12.20
C SER A 234 -8.96 12.03 11.95
N LEU A 235 -8.43 11.38 12.99
CA LEU A 235 -7.36 10.40 12.85
C LEU A 235 -7.79 9.22 11.95
N GLY A 236 -8.94 8.60 12.23
CA GLY A 236 -9.44 7.47 11.44
C GLY A 236 -9.65 7.81 9.97
N LEU A 237 -10.23 8.99 9.67
CA LEU A 237 -10.37 9.48 8.29
C LEU A 237 -9.02 9.73 7.63
N GLY A 238 -8.06 10.32 8.35
CA GLY A 238 -6.70 10.52 7.87
C GLY A 238 -5.99 9.22 7.52
N VAL A 239 -6.14 8.18 8.36
CA VAL A 239 -5.59 6.84 8.07
C VAL A 239 -6.24 6.24 6.84
N VAL A 240 -7.56 6.37 6.66
CA VAL A 240 -8.22 5.91 5.43
C VAL A 240 -7.62 6.60 4.21
N VAL A 241 -7.45 7.92 4.25
CA VAL A 241 -6.80 8.68 3.15
C VAL A 241 -5.40 8.13 2.87
N ALA A 242 -4.56 7.96 3.90
CA ALA A 242 -3.19 7.47 3.75
C ALA A 242 -3.16 6.09 3.06
N VAL A 243 -3.90 5.11 3.59
CA VAL A 243 -3.82 3.74 3.05
C VAL A 243 -4.48 3.58 1.68
N VAL A 244 -5.56 4.31 1.38
CA VAL A 244 -6.17 4.21 0.03
C VAL A 244 -5.31 4.89 -1.02
N ILE A 245 -4.65 6.01 -0.70
CA ILE A 245 -3.74 6.67 -1.64
C ILE A 245 -2.45 5.87 -1.78
N GLU A 246 -1.76 5.61 -0.67
CA GLU A 246 -0.43 5.03 -0.71
C GLU A 246 -0.47 3.55 -1.09
N ASP A 247 -1.32 2.72 -0.45
CA ASP A 247 -1.24 1.28 -0.71
C ASP A 247 -2.02 0.86 -1.94
N VAL A 248 -3.21 1.43 -2.18
CA VAL A 248 -4.04 1.03 -3.33
C VAL A 248 -3.53 1.66 -4.62
N VAL A 249 -3.27 2.97 -4.63
CA VAL A 249 -2.87 3.68 -5.85
C VAL A 249 -1.37 3.63 -6.08
N ILE A 250 -0.58 4.12 -5.12
CA ILE A 250 0.86 4.31 -5.30
C ILE A 250 1.59 2.96 -5.28
N VAL A 251 1.33 2.09 -4.32
CA VAL A 251 2.00 0.78 -4.25
C VAL A 251 1.34 -0.22 -5.19
N ALA A 252 0.08 -0.59 -4.97
CA ALA A 252 -0.51 -1.75 -5.63
C ALA A 252 -0.82 -1.52 -7.11
N ALA A 253 -1.62 -0.51 -7.46
CA ALA A 253 -2.01 -0.27 -8.85
C ALA A 253 -0.80 0.05 -9.73
N THR A 254 0.09 0.95 -9.30
CA THR A 254 1.32 1.28 -10.02
C THR A 254 2.20 0.05 -10.22
N THR A 255 2.46 -0.72 -9.16
CA THR A 255 3.29 -1.93 -9.28
C THR A 255 2.66 -2.95 -10.22
N ALA A 256 1.35 -3.18 -10.10
CA ALA A 256 0.65 -4.18 -10.89
C ALA A 256 0.62 -3.80 -12.39
N LEU A 257 0.32 -2.54 -12.71
CA LEU A 257 0.31 -2.02 -14.08
C LEU A 257 1.71 -2.03 -14.71
N LEU A 258 2.73 -1.54 -14.01
CA LEU A 258 4.11 -1.53 -14.51
C LEU A 258 4.67 -2.95 -14.66
N THR A 259 4.31 -3.87 -13.76
CA THR A 259 4.67 -5.29 -13.88
C THR A 259 3.98 -5.94 -15.08
N ALA A 260 2.71 -5.60 -15.37
CA ALA A 260 1.96 -6.12 -16.51
C ALA A 260 2.60 -5.75 -17.86
N ILE A 261 3.17 -4.54 -17.96
CA ILE A 261 3.96 -4.11 -19.13
C ILE A 261 5.46 -4.45 -19.02
N ARG A 262 5.83 -5.32 -18.06
CA ARG A 262 7.18 -5.87 -17.87
C ARG A 262 8.26 -4.81 -17.64
N ARG A 263 7.94 -3.70 -16.94
CA ARG A 263 8.99 -2.78 -16.49
C ARG A 263 9.93 -3.46 -15.49
N PRO A 264 11.24 -3.14 -15.54
CA PRO A 264 12.20 -3.70 -14.62
C PRO A 264 11.87 -3.32 -13.17
N ALA A 265 12.23 -4.21 -12.25
CA ALA A 265 11.96 -4.04 -10.83
C ALA A 265 12.46 -2.69 -10.27
N TRP A 266 13.69 -2.31 -10.62
CA TRP A 266 14.32 -1.09 -10.12
C TRP A 266 13.51 0.15 -10.47
N GLU A 267 12.90 0.21 -11.66
CA GLU A 267 12.09 1.35 -12.10
C GLU A 267 10.84 1.49 -11.23
N ILE A 268 10.18 0.38 -10.91
CA ILE A 268 8.99 0.34 -10.04
C ILE A 268 9.35 0.83 -8.63
N TYR A 269 10.44 0.31 -8.05
CA TYR A 269 10.90 0.74 -6.73
C TYR A 269 11.28 2.22 -6.72
N SER A 270 12.08 2.67 -7.69
CA SER A 270 12.55 4.06 -7.76
C SER A 270 11.38 5.04 -7.90
N LEU A 271 10.41 4.76 -8.78
CA LEU A 271 9.24 5.61 -8.97
C LEU A 271 8.43 5.73 -7.67
N ILE A 272 8.10 4.61 -7.03
CA ILE A 272 7.29 4.62 -5.81
C ILE A 272 8.03 5.27 -4.65
N CYS A 273 9.31 4.96 -4.47
CA CYS A 273 10.12 5.60 -3.42
C CYS A 273 10.24 7.12 -3.63
N LEU A 274 10.43 7.56 -4.87
CA LEU A 274 10.49 8.99 -5.19
C LEU A 274 9.18 9.68 -4.83
N VAL A 275 8.04 9.12 -5.26
CA VAL A 275 6.72 9.67 -4.93
C VAL A 275 6.54 9.75 -3.42
N GLU A 276 6.83 8.68 -2.69
CA GLU A 276 6.70 8.62 -1.23
C GLU A 276 7.57 9.66 -0.51
N ILE A 277 8.85 9.79 -0.90
CA ILE A 277 9.73 10.83 -0.35
C ILE A 277 9.15 12.23 -0.62
N MET A 278 8.64 12.47 -1.84
CA MET A 278 8.05 13.77 -2.20
C MET A 278 6.77 14.07 -1.41
N LEU A 279 5.90 13.07 -1.20
CA LEU A 279 4.69 13.22 -0.39
C LEU A 279 5.01 13.59 1.07
N HIS A 280 6.15 13.09 1.55
CA HIS A 280 6.65 13.31 2.89
C HIS A 280 7.73 14.40 2.99
N ALA A 281 7.94 15.19 1.93
CA ALA A 281 8.96 16.24 1.92
C ALA A 281 8.69 17.34 2.96
N TYR A 282 7.47 17.42 3.53
CA TYR A 282 7.18 18.26 4.69
C TYR A 282 7.97 17.87 5.95
N PHE A 283 8.65 16.72 5.99
CA PHE A 283 9.64 16.41 7.02
C PHE A 283 10.98 17.12 6.81
N GLY A 284 11.26 17.58 5.58
CA GLY A 284 12.57 18.05 5.14
C GLY A 284 13.49 16.89 4.79
N LEU A 285 14.78 17.01 5.10
CA LEU A 285 15.78 15.96 4.84
C LEU A 285 15.42 14.57 5.45
N PRO A 286 14.80 14.47 6.64
CA PRO A 286 14.33 13.19 7.19
C PRO A 286 13.39 12.39 6.29
N ALA A 287 12.72 13.00 5.31
CA ALA A 287 11.82 12.32 4.37
C ALA A 287 12.49 11.16 3.61
N LEU A 288 13.83 11.15 3.52
CA LEU A 288 14.60 10.04 2.94
C LEU A 288 14.36 8.71 3.66
N GLY A 289 13.99 8.73 4.95
CA GLY A 289 13.60 7.51 5.68
C GLY A 289 12.37 6.81 5.08
N MET A 290 11.52 7.55 4.37
CA MET A 290 10.35 7.01 3.66
C MET A 290 10.73 6.16 2.44
N ALA A 291 11.99 6.17 2.00
CA ALA A 291 12.46 5.19 1.02
C ALA A 291 12.35 3.76 1.56
N LEU A 292 12.78 3.52 2.80
CA LEU A 292 12.72 2.19 3.42
C LEU A 292 11.26 1.74 3.63
N TYR A 293 10.42 2.71 4.01
CA TYR A 293 8.96 2.56 4.11
C TYR A 293 8.35 2.04 2.79
N ALA A 294 8.64 2.73 1.69
CA ALA A 294 8.15 2.40 0.36
C ALA A 294 8.71 1.06 -0.16
N VAL A 295 10.02 0.84 -0.04
CA VAL A 295 10.69 -0.39 -0.51
C VAL A 295 10.06 -1.62 0.13
N GLY A 296 9.84 -1.61 1.45
CA GLY A 296 9.25 -2.75 2.15
C GLY A 296 7.86 -3.11 1.62
N ARG A 297 6.98 -2.11 1.46
CA ARG A 297 5.62 -2.30 0.93
C ARG A 297 5.61 -2.78 -0.52
N VAL A 298 6.43 -2.20 -1.39
CA VAL A 298 6.55 -2.63 -2.79
C VAL A 298 7.09 -4.06 -2.87
N TRP A 299 8.08 -4.41 -2.05
CA TRP A 299 8.62 -5.77 -2.00
C TRP A 299 7.58 -6.79 -1.57
N LEU A 300 6.85 -6.53 -0.47
CA LEU A 300 5.77 -7.38 0.00
C LEU A 300 4.67 -7.52 -1.05
N TYR A 301 4.25 -6.41 -1.68
CA TYR A 301 3.24 -6.47 -2.73
C TYR A 301 3.71 -7.27 -3.94
N ARG A 302 4.92 -7.05 -4.46
CA ARG A 302 5.45 -7.83 -5.60
C ARG A 302 5.57 -9.31 -5.27
N ARG A 303 5.90 -9.65 -4.03
CA ARG A 303 6.09 -11.04 -3.59
C ARG A 303 4.77 -11.80 -3.43
N TYR A 304 3.78 -11.16 -2.83
CA TYR A 304 2.54 -11.83 -2.40
C TYR A 304 1.30 -11.41 -3.20
N GLN A 305 1.33 -10.24 -3.85
CA GLN A 305 0.22 -9.63 -4.59
C GLN A 305 -1.07 -9.48 -3.77
N ARG A 306 -0.96 -9.45 -2.43
CA ARG A 306 -2.09 -9.31 -1.50
C ARG A 306 -2.24 -7.87 -1.04
N LEU A 307 -3.30 -7.18 -1.45
CA LEU A 307 -3.52 -5.77 -1.10
C LEU A 307 -4.04 -5.59 0.33
N LEU A 308 -5.05 -6.37 0.73
CA LEU A 308 -5.71 -6.20 2.04
C LEU A 308 -4.78 -6.31 3.25
N PRO A 309 -3.89 -7.32 3.36
CA PRO A 309 -2.99 -7.38 4.50
C PRO A 309 -1.95 -6.25 4.51
N LEU A 310 -1.51 -5.73 3.35
CA LEU A 310 -0.64 -4.54 3.30
C LEU A 310 -1.35 -3.34 3.91
N VAL A 311 -2.56 -3.04 3.41
CA VAL A 311 -3.41 -1.95 3.90
C VAL A 311 -3.64 -2.07 5.41
N ALA A 312 -3.92 -3.29 5.90
CA ALA A 312 -4.17 -3.51 7.32
C ALA A 312 -2.92 -3.25 8.18
N GLY A 313 -1.74 -3.73 7.76
CA GLY A 313 -0.50 -3.50 8.48
C GLY A 313 -0.09 -2.03 8.53
N HIS A 314 -0.23 -1.32 7.40
CA HIS A 314 0.01 0.12 7.31
C HIS A 314 -1.01 0.91 8.17
N ALA A 315 -2.31 0.63 8.03
CA ALA A 315 -3.34 1.29 8.85
C ALA A 315 -3.09 1.10 10.36
N ALA A 316 -2.66 -0.10 10.78
CA ALA A 316 -2.33 -0.37 12.17
C ALA A 316 -1.12 0.46 12.65
N PHE A 317 -0.11 0.66 11.79
CA PHE A 317 1.03 1.52 12.08
C PHE A 317 0.58 2.98 12.26
N ASP A 318 -0.19 3.52 11.33
CA ASP A 318 -0.63 4.92 11.38
C ASP A 318 -1.57 5.19 12.56
N LEU A 319 -2.51 4.28 12.84
CA LEU A 319 -3.40 4.40 14.00
C LEU A 319 -2.60 4.38 15.31
N LEU A 320 -1.68 3.43 15.47
CA LEU A 320 -0.84 3.37 16.66
C LEU A 320 0.06 4.60 16.79
N GLY A 321 0.72 4.99 15.70
CA GLY A 321 1.59 6.17 15.64
C GLY A 321 0.83 7.46 15.97
N GLY A 322 -0.35 7.64 15.38
CA GLY A 322 -1.24 8.77 15.67
C GLY A 322 -1.67 8.80 17.13
N CYS A 323 -2.15 7.67 17.69
CA CYS A 323 -2.51 7.58 19.11
C CYS A 323 -1.33 7.88 20.04
N ILE A 324 -0.12 7.39 19.73
CA ILE A 324 1.11 7.67 20.50
C ILE A 324 1.49 9.16 20.43
N GLN A 325 1.30 9.81 19.28
CA GLN A 325 1.56 11.24 19.11
C GLN A 325 0.55 12.11 19.87
N LEU A 326 -0.71 11.69 19.96
CA LEU A 326 -1.76 12.38 20.73
C LEU A 326 -1.61 12.16 22.25
N ALA A 327 -1.01 11.05 22.67
CA ALA A 327 -0.85 10.72 24.08
C ALA A 327 0.37 11.43 24.72
N PRO A 328 0.23 11.96 25.96
CA PRO A 328 1.38 12.42 26.73
C PRO A 328 2.39 11.29 26.95
N ILE A 329 3.68 11.65 27.10
CA ILE A 329 4.78 10.68 27.10
C ILE A 329 4.60 9.54 28.11
N LEU A 330 4.05 9.85 29.30
CA LEU A 330 3.81 8.91 30.39
C LEU A 330 2.72 7.86 30.05
N TYR A 331 1.80 8.17 29.13
CA TYR A 331 0.73 7.25 28.71
C TYR A 331 1.07 6.42 27.47
N ARG A 332 2.19 6.70 26.79
CA ARG A 332 2.59 5.93 25.59
C ARG A 332 2.78 4.44 25.86
N PRO A 333 3.40 3.99 26.98
CA PRO A 333 3.49 2.56 27.29
C PRO A 333 2.12 1.88 27.41
N VAL A 334 1.10 2.59 27.91
CA VAL A 334 -0.28 2.09 28.04
C VAL A 334 -0.92 1.83 26.68
N LEU A 335 -0.45 2.46 25.61
CA LEU A 335 -0.91 2.18 24.24
C LEU A 335 -0.07 1.06 23.59
N ILE A 336 1.25 1.12 23.74
CA ILE A 336 2.20 0.19 23.08
C ILE A 336 2.07 -1.23 23.63
N ILE A 337 2.00 -1.39 24.97
CA ILE A 337 2.02 -2.71 25.60
C ILE A 337 0.76 -3.51 25.25
N PRO A 338 -0.48 -3.00 25.41
CA PRO A 338 -1.67 -3.75 25.02
C PRO A 338 -1.71 -4.07 23.53
N PHE A 339 -1.30 -3.14 22.66
CA PHE A 339 -1.20 -3.40 21.23
C PHE A 339 -0.25 -4.57 20.93
N GLY A 340 0.95 -4.55 21.50
CA GLY A 340 1.92 -5.64 21.34
C GLY A 340 1.39 -6.99 21.87
N LEU A 341 0.70 -6.99 23.01
CA LEU A 341 0.04 -8.19 23.53
C LEU A 341 -1.06 -8.71 22.60
N THR A 342 -1.86 -7.81 21.99
CA THR A 342 -2.88 -8.19 21.00
C THR A 342 -2.26 -8.79 19.74
N VAL A 343 -1.14 -8.25 19.25
CA VAL A 343 -0.39 -8.81 18.12
C VAL A 343 0.10 -10.23 18.45
N ILE A 344 0.77 -10.42 19.59
CA ILE A 344 1.28 -11.73 20.04
C ILE A 344 0.13 -12.73 20.22
N TRP A 345 -0.97 -12.30 20.83
CA TRP A 345 -2.15 -13.15 21.04
C TRP A 345 -2.79 -13.58 19.72
N THR A 346 -2.97 -12.64 18.78
CA THR A 346 -3.55 -12.89 17.46
C THR A 346 -2.69 -13.87 16.66
N ASP A 347 -1.36 -13.68 16.68
CA ASP A 347 -0.41 -14.56 16.02
C ASP A 347 -0.49 -15.99 16.55
N ARG A 348 -0.50 -16.16 17.88
CA ARG A 348 -0.65 -17.47 18.53
C ARG A 348 -1.98 -18.12 18.18
N ARG A 349 -3.07 -17.35 18.17
CA ARG A 349 -4.41 -17.85 17.83
C ARG A 349 -4.49 -18.34 16.38
N LEU A 350 -3.99 -17.54 15.43
CA LEU A 350 -3.98 -17.91 14.02
C LEU A 350 -3.07 -19.12 13.74
N THR A 351 -1.92 -19.18 14.40
CA THR A 351 -1.00 -20.33 14.28
C THR A 351 -1.64 -21.62 14.78
N ARG A 352 -2.30 -21.60 15.94
CA ARG A 352 -3.06 -22.77 16.45
C ARG A 352 -4.20 -23.18 15.53
N ALA A 353 -4.91 -22.21 14.95
CA ALA A 353 -6.01 -22.49 14.03
C ALA A 353 -5.54 -23.08 12.69
N ALA A 354 -4.35 -22.70 12.21
CA ALA A 354 -3.76 -23.25 10.99
C ALA A 354 -3.17 -24.66 11.19
N HIS A 355 -2.85 -25.03 12.43
CA HIS A 355 -2.23 -26.31 12.80
C HIS A 355 -3.00 -26.97 13.96
N PRO A 356 -4.20 -27.53 13.72
CA PRO A 356 -5.01 -28.14 14.76
C PRO A 356 -4.26 -29.30 15.43
N ALA A 357 -4.12 -29.22 16.76
CA ALA A 357 -3.52 -30.27 17.58
C ALA A 357 -4.31 -31.57 17.39
N GLY A 358 -3.73 -32.54 16.69
CA GLY A 358 -4.41 -33.81 16.37
C GLY A 358 -4.25 -34.26 14.92
N GLN A 359 -3.89 -33.35 13.99
CA GLN A 359 -3.20 -33.77 12.78
C GLN A 359 -1.81 -34.22 13.22
N LYS A 360 -1.68 -35.50 13.63
CA LYS A 360 -0.39 -36.19 13.51
C LYS A 360 0.09 -35.82 12.12
N PRO A 361 1.31 -35.28 11.93
CA PRO A 361 1.83 -35.13 10.60
C PRO A 361 1.56 -36.49 9.98
N VAL A 362 0.73 -36.50 8.93
CA VAL A 362 0.79 -37.59 7.98
C VAL A 362 2.23 -37.41 7.52
N LEU A 363 3.15 -38.06 8.26
CA LEU A 363 4.40 -38.52 7.74
C LEU A 363 3.89 -39.09 6.45
N ALA A 364 4.13 -38.34 5.37
CA ALA A 364 4.11 -38.93 4.08
C ALA A 364 4.91 -40.20 4.36
N GLU A 365 4.22 -41.34 4.41
CA GLU A 365 4.81 -42.56 3.96
C GLU A 365 5.31 -42.14 2.60
N ALA A 366 6.55 -41.63 2.60
CA ALA A 366 7.56 -42.13 1.74
C ALA A 366 7.31 -43.63 1.79
N GLY A 367 6.41 -44.09 0.93
CA GLY A 367 6.80 -45.04 -0.08
C GLY A 367 8.18 -44.59 -0.50
N LEU A 368 9.18 -45.04 0.27
CA LEU A 368 10.35 -45.67 -0.28
C LEU A 368 9.86 -46.24 -1.59
N PRO A 369 10.30 -45.71 -2.74
CA PRO A 369 9.92 -46.29 -4.02
C PRO A 369 10.18 -47.77 -3.81
N THR A 370 9.10 -48.55 -3.78
CA THR A 370 9.22 -49.99 -3.83
C THR A 370 10.00 -50.15 -5.11
N THR A 371 11.27 -50.50 -4.96
CA THR A 371 12.15 -50.85 -6.05
C THR A 371 11.53 -52.09 -6.65
N GLY A 372 10.51 -51.87 -7.47
CA GLY A 372 9.95 -52.85 -8.36
C GLY A 372 11.11 -53.18 -9.28
N ILE A 373 11.83 -54.24 -8.92
CA ILE A 373 12.71 -54.94 -9.83
C ILE A 373 11.85 -55.19 -11.06
N PRO A 374 12.20 -54.64 -12.23
CA PRO A 374 11.45 -54.89 -13.45
C PRO A 374 11.48 -56.39 -13.69
N HIS A 375 10.35 -57.07 -13.51
CA HIS A 375 10.17 -58.42 -13.99
C HIS A 375 10.31 -58.39 -15.51
N THR A 376 11.48 -58.81 -16.00
CA THR A 376 11.71 -59.18 -17.38
C THR A 376 10.67 -60.23 -17.76
N ARG A 377 9.68 -59.83 -18.56
CA ARG A 377 8.81 -60.77 -19.25
C ARG A 377 9.67 -61.59 -20.21
N SER A 378 9.77 -62.89 -19.94
CA SER A 378 10.33 -63.85 -20.88
C SER A 378 9.41 -63.92 -22.11
N PRO A 379 9.95 -63.90 -23.34
CA PRO A 379 9.16 -64.19 -24.53
C PRO A 379 8.79 -65.68 -24.52
N VAL A 380 7.50 -65.96 -24.56
CA VAL A 380 6.96 -67.29 -24.83
C VAL A 380 6.97 -67.48 -26.34
N ASN A 381 7.64 -68.55 -26.79
CA ASN A 381 7.45 -69.18 -28.09
C ASN A 381 6.38 -70.26 -27.99
#